data_AF-A0A354DIM5-F1
#
_entry.id   AF-A0A354DIM5-F1
#
_cell.length_a   1.000
_cell.length_b   1.000
_cell.length_c   1.000
_cell.angle_alpha   90.00
_cell.angle_beta   90.00
_cell.angle_gamma   90.00
#
_symmetry.space_group_name_H-M   'P 1'
#
loop_
_entity.id
_entity.type
_entity.pdbx_description
1 polymer ?
#
loop_
_entity_poly.entity_id
_entity_poly.type
_entity_poly.pdbx_seq_one_letter_code
_entity_poly.pdbx_strand_id
1 'polypeptide(L)'
;FFNIPLITSICLELEEQCPTILKDGKQKWIEDEKYQKLRALLENVMVTWDWAEAIVATNLILDAILYPLFFEKMTAVAVKNNDNVYVSFSEFFMEMFEYERNYTTALVKMLLADRPENKDVIASYVNKWLPLVIEAIKPVLAVFDLPQNGGNGEEALQQVIDQYVKSLLVDELQLITALPLETTGEVI
;
A
#
# COMPACT_ATOMS: atom_id res chain seq x y z
N PHE A 1 15.78 -1.26 5.93
CA PHE A 1 16.77 -1.71 6.94
C PHE A 1 16.58 -1.07 8.32
N PHE A 2 16.01 0.14 8.45
CA PHE A 2 15.85 0.80 9.76
C PHE A 2 14.73 0.23 10.67
N ASN A 3 13.75 -0.51 10.11
CA ASN A 3 12.46 -0.76 10.78
C ASN A 3 12.26 -2.20 11.30
N ILE A 4 13.17 -3.12 10.95
CA ILE A 4 13.04 -4.56 11.27
C ILE A 4 12.98 -4.84 12.78
N PRO A 5 13.80 -4.21 13.65
CA PRO A 5 13.74 -4.46 15.08
C PRO A 5 12.39 -4.08 15.70
N LEU A 6 11.74 -3.04 15.18
CA LEU A 6 10.50 -2.52 15.73
C LEU A 6 9.28 -3.33 15.28
N ILE A 7 9.27 -3.78 14.02
CA ILE A 7 8.30 -4.79 13.55
C ILE A 7 8.42 -6.06 14.38
N THR A 8 9.65 -6.48 14.71
CA THR A 8 9.89 -7.65 15.57
C THR A 8 9.30 -7.43 16.96
N SER A 9 9.49 -6.25 17.57
CA SER A 9 8.89 -5.93 18.87
C SER A 9 7.37 -5.95 18.85
N ILE A 10 6.73 -5.34 17.85
CA ILE A 10 5.26 -5.37 17.69
C ILE A 10 4.77 -6.82 17.53
N CYS A 11 5.46 -7.62 16.71
CA CYS A 11 5.16 -9.02 16.54
C CYS A 11 5.23 -9.81 17.86
N LEU A 12 6.25 -9.57 18.68
CA LEU A 12 6.40 -10.22 19.98
C LEU A 12 5.29 -9.79 20.95
N GLU A 13 4.96 -8.50 21.00
CA GLU A 13 3.88 -7.99 21.85
C GLU A 13 2.51 -8.57 21.46
N LEU A 14 2.26 -8.71 20.15
CA LEU A 14 1.07 -9.38 19.64
C LEU A 14 1.04 -10.87 20.03
N GLU A 15 2.17 -11.58 19.99
CA GLU A 15 2.25 -12.99 20.43
C GLU A 15 2.07 -13.15 21.95
N GLU A 16 2.56 -12.20 22.76
CA GLU A 16 2.31 -12.20 24.21
C GLU A 16 0.81 -12.11 24.52
N GLN A 17 0.06 -11.32 23.75
CA GLN A 17 -1.39 -11.20 23.89
C GLN A 17 -2.15 -12.37 23.26
N CYS A 18 -1.67 -12.89 22.13
CA CYS A 18 -2.28 -13.98 21.37
C CYS A 18 -1.21 -14.90 20.77
N PRO A 19 -0.85 -16.02 21.42
CA PRO A 19 0.29 -16.87 21.03
C PRO A 19 0.22 -17.50 19.63
N THR A 20 -0.96 -17.56 19.01
CA THR A 20 -1.13 -18.13 17.67
C THR A 20 -1.21 -17.08 16.56
N ILE A 21 -1.23 -15.79 16.90
CA ILE A 21 -1.57 -14.72 15.95
C ILE A 21 -0.68 -14.69 14.70
N LEU A 22 0.64 -14.88 14.86
CA LEU A 22 1.57 -14.89 13.72
C LEU A 22 1.44 -16.16 12.89
N LYS A 23 1.21 -17.31 13.54
CA LYS A 23 0.99 -18.59 12.85
C LYS A 23 -0.29 -18.53 12.02
N ASP A 24 -1.37 -18.04 12.62
CA ASP A 24 -2.69 -17.94 11.99
C ASP A 24 -2.66 -16.89 10.87
N GLY A 25 -1.98 -15.75 11.09
CA GLY A 25 -1.75 -14.72 10.08
C GLY A 25 -0.96 -15.24 8.88
N LYS A 26 0.14 -15.97 9.12
CA LYS A 26 0.91 -16.63 8.06
C LYS A 26 0.07 -17.65 7.30
N GLN A 27 -0.72 -18.45 7.99
CA GLN A 27 -1.58 -19.43 7.35
C GLN A 27 -2.61 -18.75 6.44
N LYS A 28 -3.28 -17.70 6.92
CA LYS A 28 -4.19 -16.89 6.09
C LYS A 28 -3.48 -16.29 4.89
N TRP A 29 -2.29 -15.73 5.05
CA TRP A 29 -1.51 -15.20 3.93
C TRP A 29 -1.20 -16.25 2.86
N ILE A 30 -0.92 -17.49 3.27
CA ILE A 30 -0.57 -18.58 2.35
C ILE A 30 -1.81 -19.21 1.71
N GLU A 31 -2.90 -19.37 2.45
CA GLU A 31 -4.02 -20.24 2.07
C GLU A 31 -5.29 -19.48 1.67
N ASP A 32 -5.54 -18.28 2.21
CA ASP A 32 -6.77 -17.54 1.92
C ASP A 32 -6.71 -16.93 0.51
N GLU A 33 -7.73 -17.24 -0.29
CA GLU A 33 -7.82 -16.87 -1.70
C GLU A 33 -7.72 -15.36 -1.92
N LYS A 34 -8.23 -14.55 -0.98
CA LYS A 34 -8.25 -13.10 -1.13
C LYS A 34 -6.86 -12.45 -1.15
N TYR A 35 -5.85 -13.11 -0.57
CA TYR A 35 -4.48 -12.61 -0.56
C TYR A 35 -3.64 -13.14 -1.72
N GLN A 36 -4.10 -14.15 -2.46
CA GLN A 36 -3.24 -14.82 -3.45
C GLN A 36 -2.86 -13.92 -4.63
N LYS A 37 -3.75 -13.04 -5.07
CA LYS A 37 -3.41 -12.05 -6.12
C LYS A 37 -2.36 -11.05 -5.64
N LEU A 38 -2.51 -10.53 -4.42
CA LEU A 38 -1.53 -9.62 -3.81
C LEU A 38 -0.19 -10.30 -3.61
N ARG A 39 -0.19 -11.56 -3.16
CA ARG A 39 1.02 -12.36 -3.00
C ARG A 39 1.74 -12.59 -4.33
N ALA A 40 1.03 -13.00 -5.37
CA ALA A 40 1.61 -13.18 -6.70
C ALA A 40 2.18 -11.87 -7.26
N LEU A 41 1.51 -10.74 -7.02
CA LEU A 41 2.03 -9.42 -7.37
C LEU A 41 3.34 -9.11 -6.65
N LEU A 42 3.41 -9.32 -5.33
CA LEU A 42 4.64 -9.16 -4.56
C LEU A 42 5.77 -10.06 -5.07
N GLU A 43 5.47 -11.33 -5.39
CA GLU A 43 6.45 -12.25 -5.98
C GLU A 43 7.00 -11.74 -7.33
N ASN A 44 6.15 -11.16 -8.18
CA ASN A 44 6.58 -10.51 -9.42
C ASN A 44 7.43 -9.27 -9.18
N VAL A 45 7.10 -8.45 -8.18
CA VAL A 45 7.89 -7.27 -7.82
C VAL A 45 9.28 -7.70 -7.30
N MET A 46 9.36 -8.74 -6.47
CA MET A 46 10.62 -9.24 -5.91
C MET A 46 11.61 -9.79 -6.96
N VAL A 47 11.12 -10.23 -8.11
CA VAL A 47 11.97 -10.71 -9.23
C VAL A 47 12.23 -9.63 -10.28
N THR A 48 11.79 -8.38 -10.04
CA THR A 48 12.04 -7.26 -10.95
C THR A 48 13.52 -6.88 -10.90
N TRP A 49 14.17 -6.86 -12.08
CA TRP A 49 15.62 -6.68 -12.17
C TRP A 49 16.06 -5.21 -12.10
N ASP A 50 15.27 -4.31 -12.68
CA ASP A 50 15.53 -2.88 -12.57
C ASP A 50 15.14 -2.38 -11.17
N TRP A 51 16.13 -1.89 -10.44
CA TRP A 51 15.94 -1.34 -9.10
C TRP A 51 15.00 -0.14 -9.09
N ALA A 52 14.99 0.68 -10.15
CA ALA A 52 14.13 1.85 -10.25
C ALA A 52 12.68 1.43 -10.48
N GLU A 53 12.46 0.41 -11.32
CA GLU A 53 11.14 -0.19 -11.52
C GLU A 53 10.61 -0.79 -10.21
N ALA A 54 11.45 -1.53 -9.48
CA ALA A 54 11.06 -2.11 -8.20
C ALA A 54 10.64 -1.05 -7.18
N ILE A 55 11.41 0.03 -7.03
CA ILE A 55 11.06 1.15 -6.12
C ILE A 55 9.76 1.85 -6.54
N VAL A 56 9.51 1.99 -7.85
CA VAL A 56 8.24 2.55 -8.34
C VAL A 56 7.07 1.62 -8.02
N ALA A 57 7.22 0.32 -8.28
CA ALA A 57 6.18 -0.66 -8.00
C ALA A 57 5.86 -0.75 -6.50
N THR A 58 6.87 -0.75 -5.63
CA THR A 58 6.67 -0.81 -4.17
C THR A 58 6.26 0.54 -3.61
N ASN A 59 7.15 1.52 -3.60
CA ASN A 59 7.02 2.70 -2.75
C ASN A 59 6.04 3.74 -3.33
N LEU A 60 6.04 3.94 -4.66
CA LEU A 60 5.17 4.94 -5.30
C LEU A 60 3.73 4.45 -5.46
N ILE A 61 3.53 3.13 -5.47
CA ILE A 61 2.25 2.53 -5.87
C ILE A 61 1.73 1.60 -4.77
N LEU A 62 2.42 0.49 -4.51
CA LEU A 62 1.94 -0.52 -3.57
C LEU A 62 1.79 0.04 -2.15
N ASP A 63 2.84 0.63 -1.60
CA ASP A 63 2.84 1.15 -0.23
C ASP A 63 1.96 2.39 -0.11
N ALA A 64 1.93 3.23 -1.15
CA ALA A 64 1.02 4.38 -1.25
C ALA A 64 -0.47 3.99 -1.19
N ILE A 65 -0.80 2.73 -1.49
CA ILE A 65 -2.16 2.20 -1.34
C ILE A 65 -2.29 1.37 -0.05
N LEU A 66 -1.42 0.39 0.17
CA LEU A 66 -1.53 -0.56 1.27
C LEU A 66 -1.43 0.13 2.63
N TYR A 67 -0.48 1.03 2.84
CA TYR A 67 -0.27 1.63 4.15
C TYR A 67 -1.46 2.48 4.58
N PRO A 68 -1.94 3.47 3.79
CA PRO A 68 -3.14 4.21 4.16
C PRO A 68 -4.39 3.33 4.26
N LEU A 69 -4.55 2.32 3.40
CA LEU A 69 -5.71 1.45 3.45
C LEU A 69 -5.78 0.68 4.78
N PHE A 70 -4.67 0.07 5.19
CA PHE A 70 -4.64 -0.68 6.45
C PHE A 70 -4.47 0.26 7.66
N PHE A 71 -3.49 1.15 7.67
CA PHE A 71 -3.13 1.87 8.89
C PHE A 71 -3.80 3.25 9.07
N GLU A 72 -4.59 3.71 8.10
CA GLU A 72 -5.47 4.88 8.27
C GLU A 72 -6.95 4.47 8.19
N LYS A 73 -7.37 3.82 7.09
CA LYS A 73 -8.79 3.50 6.88
C LYS A 73 -9.28 2.39 7.83
N MET A 74 -8.50 1.33 8.09
CA MET A 74 -8.90 0.36 9.12
C MET A 74 -8.77 0.93 10.53
N THR A 75 -7.91 1.91 10.78
CA THR A 75 -7.86 2.58 12.09
C THR A 75 -9.16 3.29 12.42
N ALA A 76 -9.79 3.94 11.43
CA ALA A 76 -11.14 4.50 11.60
C ALA A 76 -12.20 3.42 11.94
N VAL A 77 -12.05 2.19 11.42
CA VAL A 77 -12.88 1.04 11.77
C VAL A 77 -12.56 0.51 13.18
N ALA A 78 -11.28 0.43 13.55
CA ALA A 78 -10.81 0.00 14.85
C ALA A 78 -11.32 0.90 15.98
N VAL A 79 -11.29 2.24 15.78
CA VAL A 79 -11.85 3.22 16.73
C VAL A 79 -13.33 2.95 17.00
N LYS A 80 -14.13 2.68 15.94
CA LYS A 80 -15.57 2.34 16.10
C LYS A 80 -15.79 1.03 16.86
N ASN A 81 -14.80 0.15 16.86
CA ASN A 81 -14.82 -1.13 17.56
C ASN A 81 -14.11 -1.09 18.93
N ASN A 82 -13.61 0.07 19.38
CA ASN A 82 -12.80 0.25 20.59
C ASN A 82 -11.52 -0.62 20.63
N ASP A 83 -10.95 -0.94 19.47
CA ASP A 83 -9.69 -1.67 19.36
C ASP A 83 -8.50 -0.71 19.47
N ASN A 84 -8.16 -0.35 20.71
CA ASN A 84 -7.07 0.58 20.99
C ASN A 84 -5.68 0.03 20.63
N VAL A 85 -5.52 -1.30 20.60
CA VAL A 85 -4.23 -1.93 20.24
C VAL A 85 -3.93 -1.67 18.77
N TYR A 86 -4.93 -1.86 17.90
CA TYR A 86 -4.79 -1.53 16.48
C TYR A 86 -4.45 -0.07 16.24
N VAL A 87 -5.18 0.83 16.92
CA VAL A 87 -4.97 2.28 16.79
C VAL A 87 -3.52 2.64 17.11
N SER A 88 -2.99 2.19 18.25
CA SER A 88 -1.65 2.54 18.68
C SER A 88 -0.54 2.07 17.73
N PHE A 89 -0.58 0.84 17.21
CA PHE A 89 0.48 0.42 16.28
C PHE A 89 0.28 1.01 14.88
N SER A 90 -0.95 1.32 14.47
CA SER A 90 -1.22 1.89 13.14
C SER A 90 -0.59 3.26 12.93
N GLU A 91 -0.58 4.11 13.96
CA GLU A 91 0.06 5.42 13.94
C GLU A 91 1.54 5.29 13.59
N PHE A 92 2.23 4.33 14.21
CA PHE A 92 3.63 4.05 13.93
C PHE A 92 3.88 3.63 12.47
N PHE A 93 3.04 2.74 11.90
CA PHE A 93 3.20 2.35 10.49
C PHE A 93 2.93 3.51 9.53
N MET A 94 2.03 4.43 9.88
CA MET A 94 1.80 5.64 9.07
C MET A 94 2.98 6.61 9.13
N GLU A 95 3.65 6.77 10.29
CA GLU A 95 4.88 7.55 10.38
C GLU A 95 6.02 6.95 9.52
N MET A 96 6.14 5.62 9.53
CA MET A 96 7.10 4.90 8.69
C MET A 96 6.82 5.12 7.20
N PHE A 97 5.56 5.02 6.80
CA PHE A 97 5.13 5.29 5.44
C PHE A 97 5.44 6.73 5.02
N GLU A 98 5.19 7.72 5.88
CA GLU A 98 5.49 9.12 5.57
C GLU A 98 6.99 9.33 5.30
N TYR A 99 7.84 8.72 6.14
CA TYR A 99 9.28 8.74 5.94
C TYR A 99 9.68 8.12 4.59
N GLU A 100 9.16 6.92 4.27
CA GLU A 100 9.45 6.20 3.03
C GLU A 100 8.95 6.97 1.80
N ARG A 101 7.75 7.56 1.87
CA ARG A 101 7.20 8.45 0.84
C ARG A 101 8.12 9.64 0.62
N ASN A 102 8.53 10.34 1.66
CA ASN A 102 9.35 11.54 1.56
C ASN A 102 10.73 11.26 0.93
N TYR A 103 11.40 10.20 1.38
CA TYR A 103 12.67 9.78 0.78
C TYR A 103 12.51 9.43 -0.70
N THR A 104 11.47 8.64 -1.02
CA THR A 104 11.25 8.17 -2.38
C THR A 104 10.88 9.32 -3.32
N THR A 105 10.04 10.25 -2.89
CA THR A 105 9.70 11.47 -3.62
C THR A 105 10.96 12.31 -3.90
N ALA A 106 11.85 12.46 -2.92
CA ALA A 106 13.11 13.18 -3.12
C ALA A 106 14.03 12.49 -4.12
N LEU A 107 14.13 11.15 -4.07
CA LEU A 107 14.88 10.35 -5.03
C LEU A 107 14.35 10.54 -6.45
N VAL A 108 13.04 10.46 -6.65
CA VAL A 108 12.42 10.65 -7.97
C VAL A 108 12.66 12.07 -8.48
N LYS A 109 12.47 13.10 -7.65
CA LYS A 109 12.76 14.49 -8.03
C LYS A 109 14.22 14.69 -8.46
N MET A 110 15.16 14.05 -7.76
CA MET A 110 16.57 14.06 -8.14
C MET A 110 16.80 13.41 -9.51
N LEU A 111 16.21 12.24 -9.77
CA LEU A 111 16.33 11.54 -11.05
C LEU A 111 15.75 12.35 -12.22
N LEU A 112 14.61 13.01 -12.00
CA LEU A 112 13.98 13.89 -13.00
C LEU A 112 14.80 15.15 -13.28
N ALA A 113 15.46 15.70 -12.25
CA ALA A 113 16.32 16.87 -12.39
C ALA A 113 17.65 16.54 -13.10
N ASP A 114 18.19 15.34 -12.91
CA ASP A 114 19.43 14.89 -13.58
C ASP A 114 19.19 14.63 -15.08
N ARG A 115 18.11 13.92 -15.42
CA ARG A 115 17.73 13.63 -16.81
C ARG A 115 16.21 13.68 -16.99
N PRO A 116 15.69 14.68 -17.73
CA PRO A 116 14.26 14.80 -17.99
C PRO A 116 13.64 13.57 -18.68
N GLU A 117 14.42 12.83 -19.47
CA GLU A 117 13.99 11.60 -20.15
C GLU A 117 13.61 10.47 -19.19
N ASN A 118 14.09 10.52 -17.94
CA ASN A 118 13.69 9.57 -16.90
C ASN A 118 12.18 9.63 -16.61
N LYS A 119 11.54 10.76 -16.92
CA LYS A 119 10.09 10.92 -16.75
C LYS A 119 9.32 9.85 -17.51
N ASP A 120 9.66 9.64 -18.79
CA ASP A 120 8.94 8.69 -19.64
C ASP A 120 9.14 7.24 -19.17
N VAL A 121 10.35 6.92 -18.70
CA VAL A 121 10.68 5.60 -18.14
C VAL A 121 9.88 5.35 -16.86
N ILE A 122 9.91 6.29 -15.90
CA ILE A 122 9.18 6.15 -14.63
C ILE A 122 7.67 6.11 -14.88
N ALA A 123 7.15 6.96 -15.78
CA ALA A 123 5.74 6.94 -16.17
C ALA A 123 5.33 5.59 -16.79
N SER A 124 6.21 4.95 -17.56
CA SER A 124 5.95 3.61 -18.12
C SER A 124 5.82 2.55 -17.01
N TYR A 125 6.63 2.64 -15.95
CA TYR A 125 6.52 1.76 -14.78
C TYR A 125 5.22 2.01 -14.01
N VAL A 126 4.84 3.27 -13.82
CA VAL A 126 3.56 3.64 -13.20
C VAL A 126 2.38 3.05 -13.97
N ASN A 127 2.36 3.24 -15.30
CA ASN A 127 1.30 2.72 -16.17
C ASN A 127 1.23 1.20 -16.18
N LYS A 128 2.36 0.50 -16.00
CA LYS A 128 2.41 -0.95 -15.87
C LYS A 128 1.86 -1.42 -14.52
N TRP A 129 2.35 -0.86 -13.42
CA TRP A 129 2.16 -1.44 -12.08
C TRP A 129 0.89 -0.98 -11.38
N LEU A 130 0.45 0.27 -11.55
CA LEU A 130 -0.72 0.80 -10.86
C LEU A 130 -2.00 -0.03 -11.09
N PRO A 131 -2.41 -0.36 -12.34
CA PRO A 131 -3.60 -1.19 -12.54
C PRO A 131 -3.44 -2.59 -11.96
N LEU A 132 -2.25 -3.19 -12.03
CA LEU A 132 -1.98 -4.52 -11.46
C LEU A 132 -2.14 -4.52 -9.93
N VAL A 133 -1.63 -3.48 -9.27
CA VAL A 133 -1.73 -3.32 -7.81
C VAL A 133 -3.19 -3.17 -7.39
N ILE A 134 -3.96 -2.32 -8.06
CA ILE A 134 -5.38 -2.11 -7.74
C ILE A 134 -6.17 -3.41 -7.92
N GLU A 135 -5.97 -4.12 -9.02
CA GLU A 135 -6.62 -5.41 -9.27
C GLU A 135 -6.23 -6.49 -8.24
N ALA A 136 -4.99 -6.46 -7.76
CA ALA A 136 -4.51 -7.39 -6.74
C ALA A 136 -5.06 -7.09 -5.34
N ILE A 137 -5.34 -5.82 -5.03
CA ILE A 137 -5.87 -5.36 -3.74
C ILE A 137 -7.39 -5.55 -3.64
N LYS A 138 -8.14 -5.49 -4.74
CA LYS A 138 -9.61 -5.63 -4.74
C LYS A 138 -10.15 -6.77 -3.87
N PRO A 139 -9.67 -8.03 -3.96
CA PRO A 139 -10.18 -9.11 -3.11
C PRO A 139 -9.86 -8.92 -1.62
N VAL A 140 -8.75 -8.24 -1.32
CA VAL A 140 -8.30 -7.97 0.04
C VAL A 140 -9.23 -7.00 0.76
N LEU A 141 -9.98 -6.16 0.03
CA LEU A 141 -10.95 -5.21 0.59
C LEU A 141 -12.02 -5.88 1.47
N ALA A 142 -12.26 -7.18 1.30
CA ALA A 142 -13.13 -7.97 2.18
C ALA A 142 -12.69 -7.98 3.66
N VAL A 143 -11.48 -7.51 3.99
CA VAL A 143 -11.06 -7.29 5.39
C VAL A 143 -11.88 -6.20 6.10
N PHE A 144 -12.52 -5.30 5.35
CA PHE A 144 -13.40 -4.25 5.91
C PHE A 144 -14.79 -4.79 6.26
N ASP A 145 -15.16 -5.98 5.77
CA ASP A 145 -16.46 -6.62 5.96
C ASP A 145 -16.58 -7.28 7.35
N LEU A 146 -16.49 -6.46 8.39
CA LEU A 146 -16.58 -6.91 9.78
C LEU A 146 -18.05 -7.08 10.21
N PRO A 147 -18.38 -8.10 11.04
CA PRO A 147 -19.75 -8.34 11.51
C PRO A 147 -20.39 -7.17 12.26
N GLN A 148 -19.59 -6.29 12.85
CA GLN A 148 -20.04 -5.07 13.53
C GLN A 148 -19.13 -3.91 13.12
N ASN A 149 -19.73 -2.75 12.86
CA ASN A 149 -19.03 -1.50 12.56
C ASN A 149 -17.94 -1.61 11.48
N GLY A 150 -18.13 -2.48 10.49
CA GLY A 150 -17.26 -2.61 9.31
C GLY A 150 -17.21 -1.34 8.46
N GLY A 151 -16.34 -1.35 7.46
CA GLY A 151 -16.19 -0.27 6.48
C GLY A 151 -16.59 -0.69 5.08
N ASN A 152 -16.72 0.27 4.17
CA ASN A 152 -16.78 -0.02 2.74
C ASN A 152 -15.35 -0.02 2.19
N GLY A 153 -14.83 -1.20 1.85
CA GLY A 153 -13.45 -1.34 1.36
C GLY A 153 -13.22 -0.67 0.01
N GLU A 154 -14.22 -0.64 -0.88
CA GLU A 154 -14.11 0.02 -2.20
C GLU A 154 -14.06 1.53 -2.06
N GLU A 155 -14.93 2.08 -1.20
CA GLU A 155 -14.91 3.51 -0.87
C GLU A 155 -13.58 3.91 -0.20
N ALA A 156 -13.09 3.09 0.72
CA ALA A 156 -11.79 3.30 1.37
C ALA A 156 -10.64 3.29 0.35
N LEU A 157 -10.65 2.35 -0.60
CA LEU A 157 -9.66 2.29 -1.67
C LEU A 157 -9.71 3.53 -2.56
N GLN A 158 -10.90 3.97 -2.97
CA GLN A 158 -11.06 5.15 -3.82
C GLN A 158 -10.51 6.41 -3.11
N GLN A 159 -10.84 6.61 -1.84
CA GLN A 159 -10.31 7.72 -1.04
C GLN A 159 -8.78 7.68 -0.95
N VAL A 160 -8.20 6.48 -0.77
CA VAL A 160 -6.74 6.32 -0.72
C VAL A 160 -6.08 6.64 -2.06
N ILE A 161 -6.66 6.17 -3.17
CA ILE A 161 -6.15 6.48 -4.51
C ILE A 161 -6.16 8.00 -4.75
N ASP A 162 -7.25 8.68 -4.42
CA ASP A 162 -7.36 10.12 -4.62
C ASP A 162 -6.40 10.90 -3.72
N GLN A 163 -6.30 10.53 -2.44
CA GLN A 163 -5.50 11.26 -1.46
C GLN A 163 -4.00 11.02 -1.61
N TYR A 164 -3.57 9.78 -1.84
CA TYR A 164 -2.15 9.40 -1.77
C TYR A 164 -1.53 9.17 -3.14
N VAL A 165 -2.23 8.48 -4.04
CA VAL A 165 -1.67 8.09 -5.34
C VAL A 165 -1.77 9.26 -6.32
N LYS A 166 -2.97 9.83 -6.50
CA LYS A 166 -3.19 10.95 -7.43
C LYS A 166 -2.39 12.19 -7.00
N SER A 167 -2.46 12.55 -5.72
CA SER A 167 -1.70 13.69 -5.18
C SER A 167 -0.19 13.55 -5.41
N LEU A 168 0.37 12.34 -5.25
CA LEU A 168 1.79 12.12 -5.48
C LEU A 168 2.16 12.08 -6.97
N LEU A 169 1.47 11.26 -7.76
CA LEU A 169 1.88 10.94 -9.13
C LEU A 169 1.50 12.01 -10.14
N VAL A 170 0.33 12.64 -9.96
CA VAL A 170 -0.21 13.65 -10.88
C VAL A 170 0.17 15.05 -10.40
N ASP A 171 -0.11 15.38 -9.13
CA ASP A 171 0.02 16.76 -8.68
C ASP A 171 1.47 17.11 -8.30
N GLU A 172 2.13 16.26 -7.52
CA GLU A 172 3.47 16.55 -6.99
C GLU A 172 4.61 16.20 -7.96
N LEU A 173 4.66 14.95 -8.43
CA LEU A 173 5.73 14.46 -9.31
C LEU A 173 5.42 14.66 -10.80
N GLN A 174 4.16 14.89 -11.15
CA GLN A 174 3.69 15.12 -12.53
C GLN A 174 4.14 14.05 -13.52
N LEU A 175 4.26 12.79 -13.06
CA LEU A 175 4.73 11.65 -13.87
C LEU A 175 3.71 11.26 -14.93
N ILE A 176 2.42 11.38 -14.59
CA ILE A 176 1.28 11.07 -15.46
C ILE A 176 0.26 12.20 -15.39
N THR A 177 -0.52 12.40 -16.46
CA THR A 177 -1.53 13.47 -16.53
C THR A 177 -2.90 13.04 -16.00
N ALA A 178 -3.17 11.74 -16.00
CA ALA A 178 -4.37 11.11 -15.46
C ALA A 178 -4.01 9.70 -15.01
N LEU A 179 -4.76 9.14 -14.06
CA LEU A 179 -4.53 7.75 -13.65
C LEU A 179 -4.90 6.81 -14.82
N PRO A 180 -4.11 5.76 -15.10
CA PRO A 180 -4.37 4.77 -16.15
C PRO A 180 -5.67 3.93 -15.95
N LEU A 181 -6.54 4.34 -15.03
CA LEU A 181 -7.79 3.69 -14.65
C LEU A 181 -8.99 4.30 -15.39
N GLU A 182 -8.86 5.49 -15.99
CA GLU A 182 -9.96 6.26 -16.58
C GLU A 182 -10.39 5.80 -17.99
N THR A 183 -9.84 4.70 -18.54
CA THR A 183 -10.12 4.28 -19.93
C THR A 183 -11.27 3.28 -20.11
N THR A 184 -11.91 2.85 -19.03
CA THR A 184 -13.15 2.07 -19.08
C THR A 184 -14.21 2.83 -18.30
N GLY A 185 -15.25 3.30 -19.00
CA GLY A 185 -16.36 4.07 -18.46
C GLY A 185 -17.28 3.29 -17.54
N GLU A 186 -16.73 2.71 -16.48
CA GLU A 186 -17.46 2.27 -15.31
C GLU A 186 -16.83 2.98 -14.11
N VAL A 187 -17.62 3.90 -13.56
CA VAL A 187 -17.41 4.46 -12.23
C VAL A 187 -17.28 3.28 -11.26
N ILE A 188 -16.18 3.25 -10.51
CA ILE A 188 -16.00 2.39 -9.33
C ILE A 188 -17.06 2.78 -8.31
#